data_AF-A0A8C9HKP3-F1
#
_entry.id   AF-A0A8C9HKP3-F1
#
_cell.length_a   1.000
_cell.length_b   1.000
_cell.length_c   1.000
_cell.angle_alpha   90.00
_cell.angle_beta   90.00
_cell.angle_gamma   90.00
#
_symmetry.space_group_name_H-M   'P 1'
#
loop_
_entity.id
_entity.type
_entity.pdbx_description
1 polymer ?
#
loop_
_entity_poly.entity_id
_entity_poly.type
_entity_poly.pdbx_seq_one_letter_code
_entity_poly.pdbx_strand_id
1 'polypeptide(L)'
;MTLAELAPSLPPPERSPAENEQDEQDENGAEASADLRADAMAKDRSEEERTTEAEKNERVQKHLKALTSELANARDESKKTANDMIHAENMRLGRDKYKTLRQIRQGNTKQRIDEFESM
;
A
#
# COMPACT_ATOMS: atom_id res chain seq x y z
N MET A 1 39.03 29.59 -26.76
CA MET A 1 39.66 28.35 -26.26
C MET A 1 38.56 27.33 -26.05
N THR A 2 38.42 26.41 -26.99
CA THR A 2 37.49 25.29 -26.99
C THR A 2 38.05 24.18 -26.11
N LEU A 3 37.36 23.78 -25.05
CA LEU A 3 37.60 22.51 -24.37
C LEU A 3 36.32 21.69 -24.48
N ALA A 4 36.41 20.72 -25.40
CA ALA A 4 35.39 19.74 -25.70
C ALA A 4 35.29 18.71 -24.57
N GLU A 5 34.04 18.37 -24.28
CA GLU A 5 33.57 17.34 -23.36
C GLU A 5 34.07 15.96 -23.80
N LEU A 6 34.77 15.24 -22.92
CA LEU A 6 35.29 13.89 -23.17
C LEU A 6 34.32 12.86 -22.57
N ALA A 7 33.39 12.36 -23.38
CA ALA A 7 32.57 11.20 -23.05
C ALA A 7 33.39 9.90 -23.27
N PRO A 8 33.36 8.91 -22.35
CA PRO A 8 34.04 7.64 -22.57
C PRO A 8 33.29 6.75 -23.59
N SER A 9 34.06 6.20 -24.52
CA SER A 9 33.66 5.35 -25.65
C SER A 9 33.15 3.97 -25.23
N LEU A 10 31.96 3.56 -25.70
CA LEU A 10 31.45 2.20 -25.63
C LEU A 10 32.07 1.31 -26.74
N PRO A 11 32.34 0.02 -26.50
CA PRO A 11 32.84 -0.90 -27.54
C PRO A 11 31.73 -1.37 -28.52
N PRO A 12 32.08 -1.75 -29.77
CA PRO A 12 31.12 -2.10 -30.83
C PRO A 12 30.56 -3.54 -30.68
N PRO A 13 29.45 -3.87 -31.36
CA PRO A 13 28.78 -5.17 -31.24
C PRO A 13 29.41 -6.19 -32.20
N GLU A 14 29.78 -7.38 -31.69
CA GLU A 14 30.10 -8.53 -32.55
C GLU A 14 28.85 -9.39 -32.75
N ARG A 15 28.49 -9.65 -34.02
CA ARG A 15 27.43 -10.59 -34.40
C ARG A 15 27.97 -11.84 -35.11
N SER A 16 27.51 -13.00 -34.60
CA SER A 16 26.98 -14.20 -35.30
C SER A 16 27.98 -15.22 -35.90
N PRO A 17 27.58 -16.50 -36.20
CA PRO A 17 26.22 -17.05 -36.33
C PRO A 17 25.95 -18.50 -35.82
N ALA A 18 24.66 -18.88 -35.78
CA ALA A 18 24.07 -20.24 -35.69
C ALA A 18 24.35 -21.00 -34.37
N GLU A 19 23.40 -21.71 -33.74
CA GLU A 19 22.48 -22.70 -34.31
C GLU A 19 21.13 -22.70 -33.58
N ASN A 20 20.15 -23.17 -34.33
CA ASN A 20 18.73 -23.16 -34.08
C ASN A 20 18.32 -24.35 -33.20
N GLU A 21 18.05 -24.11 -31.92
CA GLU A 21 17.15 -24.97 -31.13
C GLU A 21 16.25 -24.05 -30.31
N GLN A 22 15.21 -23.52 -30.97
CA GLN A 22 13.98 -23.15 -30.28
C GLN A 22 13.42 -24.44 -29.69
N ASP A 23 13.86 -24.77 -28.48
CA ASP A 23 13.15 -25.71 -27.65
C ASP A 23 11.88 -24.97 -27.20
N GLU A 24 10.78 -25.21 -27.93
CA GLU A 24 9.42 -24.87 -27.51
C GLU A 24 9.08 -25.70 -26.26
N GLN A 25 9.74 -25.40 -25.14
CA GLN A 25 9.35 -25.88 -23.83
C GLN A 25 8.19 -25.02 -23.34
N ASP A 26 7.00 -25.43 -23.77
CA ASP A 26 5.81 -25.51 -22.93
C ASP A 26 5.43 -24.20 -22.22
N GLU A 27 4.87 -23.24 -22.97
CA GLU A 27 4.03 -22.17 -22.39
C GLU A 27 2.69 -22.73 -21.87
N ASN A 28 2.73 -23.82 -21.12
CA ASN A 28 1.55 -24.48 -20.57
C ASN A 28 1.63 -24.49 -19.04
N GLY A 29 0.98 -23.51 -18.43
CA GLY A 29 0.37 -23.71 -17.11
C GLY A 29 1.28 -23.61 -15.89
N ALA A 30 2.33 -22.78 -15.90
CA ALA A 30 2.92 -22.33 -14.63
C ALA A 30 2.08 -21.19 -14.04
N GLU A 31 0.88 -21.51 -13.54
CA GLU A 31 0.33 -20.73 -12.45
C GLU A 31 1.41 -20.73 -11.35
N ALA A 32 2.10 -19.61 -11.15
CA ALA A 32 3.14 -19.46 -10.14
C ALA A 32 2.50 -19.42 -8.75
N SER A 33 1.84 -20.51 -8.38
CA SER A 33 1.22 -20.77 -7.10
C SER A 33 2.26 -21.41 -6.20
N ALA A 34 2.41 -20.87 -4.98
CA ALA A 34 3.33 -21.38 -3.98
C ALA A 34 2.63 -21.47 -2.64
N ASP A 35 2.83 -22.60 -1.94
CA ASP A 35 2.37 -22.75 -0.57
C ASP A 35 3.18 -21.87 0.37
N LEU A 36 2.49 -21.10 1.22
CA LEU A 36 3.12 -20.31 2.27
C LEU A 36 3.56 -21.24 3.42
N ARG A 37 4.84 -21.19 3.78
CA ARG A 37 5.38 -21.98 4.90
C ARG A 37 4.81 -21.48 6.23
N ALA A 38 4.26 -22.40 7.03
CA ALA A 38 3.56 -22.09 8.28
C ALA A 38 4.40 -21.31 9.33
N ASP A 39 5.72 -21.52 9.37
CA ASP A 39 6.63 -20.82 10.30
C ASP A 39 6.68 -19.30 10.06
N ALA A 40 6.42 -18.84 8.83
CA ALA A 40 6.35 -17.41 8.53
C ALA A 40 5.04 -16.75 8.99
N MET A 41 4.03 -17.55 9.38
CA MET A 41 2.68 -17.09 9.69
C MET A 41 2.33 -17.16 11.18
N ALA A 42 3.18 -17.77 12.01
CA ALA A 42 2.81 -18.19 13.35
C ALA A 42 2.50 -17.04 14.33
N LYS A 43 3.10 -15.86 14.18
CA LYS A 43 2.80 -14.72 15.06
C LYS A 43 3.48 -13.44 14.61
N ASP A 44 2.75 -12.57 13.91
CA ASP A 44 2.77 -11.16 14.30
C ASP A 44 1.52 -10.44 13.75
N ARG A 45 0.47 -10.33 14.56
CA ARG A 45 -0.65 -9.39 14.33
C ARG A 45 -0.41 -8.10 15.13
N SER A 46 0.86 -7.72 15.36
CA SER A 46 1.25 -6.55 16.16
C SER A 46 0.59 -5.27 15.68
N GLU A 47 0.20 -5.22 14.40
CA GLU A 47 -0.49 -4.08 13.84
C GLU A 47 -1.86 -3.80 14.43
N GLU A 48 -2.47 -4.76 15.13
CA GLU A 48 -3.77 -4.59 15.80
C GLU A 48 -3.64 -3.90 17.16
N GLU A 49 -2.44 -3.85 17.72
CA GLU A 49 -2.11 -3.14 18.96
C GLU A 49 -1.48 -1.76 18.68
N ARG A 50 -1.18 -1.44 17.42
CA ARG A 50 -0.60 -0.15 17.04
C ARG A 50 -1.61 0.99 17.21
N THR A 51 -1.08 2.15 17.58
CA THR A 51 -1.82 3.42 17.63
C THR A 51 -1.30 4.38 16.56
N THR A 52 -2.12 5.38 16.22
CA THR A 52 -1.71 6.41 15.25
C THR A 52 -0.67 7.35 15.84
N GLU A 53 0.18 7.95 14.99
CA GLU A 53 1.12 8.98 15.45
C GLU A 53 0.37 10.15 16.11
N ALA A 54 -0.77 10.55 15.54
CA ALA A 54 -1.62 11.60 16.10
C ALA A 54 -2.21 11.26 17.48
N GLU A 55 -2.28 9.99 17.86
CA GLU A 55 -2.76 9.53 19.16
C GLU A 55 -1.66 9.54 20.21
N LYS A 56 -0.46 9.06 19.89
CA LYS A 56 0.65 8.98 20.84
C LYS A 56 1.52 10.24 20.93
N ASN A 57 1.47 11.12 19.92
CA ASN A 57 2.33 12.31 19.85
C ASN A 57 1.49 13.59 20.01
N GLU A 58 1.54 14.18 21.20
CA GLU A 58 0.80 15.40 21.51
C GLU A 58 1.14 16.57 20.57
N ARG A 59 2.40 16.68 20.13
CA ARG A 59 2.81 17.76 19.23
C ARG A 59 2.09 17.61 17.90
N VAL A 60 2.11 16.41 17.31
CA VAL A 60 1.41 16.11 16.06
C VAL A 60 -0.08 16.35 16.22
N GLN A 61 -0.69 15.88 17.32
CA GLN A 61 -2.10 16.11 17.58
C GLN A 61 -2.45 17.61 17.64
N LYS A 62 -1.64 18.43 18.32
CA LYS A 62 -1.83 19.88 18.42
C LYS A 62 -1.70 20.56 17.05
N HIS A 63 -0.72 20.15 16.24
CA HIS A 63 -0.52 20.72 14.90
C HIS A 63 -1.69 20.38 13.97
N LEU A 64 -2.20 19.15 13.99
CA LEU A 64 -3.38 18.76 13.21
C LEU A 64 -4.63 19.56 13.61
N LYS A 65 -4.85 19.76 14.92
CA LYS A 65 -5.95 20.59 15.43
C LYS A 65 -5.83 22.05 14.98
N ALA A 66 -4.63 22.62 15.04
CA ALA A 66 -4.37 24.00 14.59
C ALA A 66 -4.65 24.15 13.08
N LEU A 67 -4.06 23.30 12.25
CA LEU A 67 -4.28 23.31 10.79
C LEU A 67 -5.76 23.11 10.42
N THR A 68 -6.49 22.26 11.15
CA THR A 68 -7.93 22.07 10.93
C THR A 68 -8.70 23.36 11.15
N SER A 69 -8.38 24.11 12.22
CA SER A 69 -9.01 25.41 12.49
C SER A 69 -8.63 26.48 11.48
N GLU A 70 -7.37 26.53 11.06
CA GLU A 70 -6.86 27.50 10.07
C GLU A 70 -7.52 27.30 8.70
N LEU A 71 -7.63 26.05 8.25
CA LEU A 71 -8.20 25.72 6.95
C LEU A 71 -9.74 25.81 6.91
N ALA A 72 -10.41 25.72 8.06
CA ALA A 72 -11.88 25.73 8.13
C ALA A 72 -12.50 26.98 7.48
N ASN A 73 -11.86 28.14 7.63
CA ASN A 73 -12.36 29.41 7.06
C ASN A 73 -12.18 29.51 5.54
N ALA A 74 -11.22 28.76 4.99
CA ALA A 74 -10.90 28.77 3.56
C ALA A 74 -11.56 27.60 2.80
N ARG A 75 -12.18 26.65 3.51
CA ARG A 75 -12.74 25.44 2.91
C ARG A 75 -14.07 25.75 2.23
N ASP A 76 -14.17 25.40 0.94
CA ASP A 76 -15.42 25.39 0.19
C ASP A 76 -16.14 24.05 0.39
N GLU A 77 -17.23 24.06 1.17
CA GLU A 77 -18.03 22.87 1.49
C GLU A 77 -18.66 22.21 0.25
N SER A 78 -18.86 22.95 -0.84
CA SER A 78 -19.44 22.41 -2.08
C SER A 78 -18.45 21.56 -2.88
N LYS A 79 -17.15 21.64 -2.57
CA LYS A 79 -16.07 20.95 -3.29
C LYS A 79 -15.53 19.72 -2.58
N LYS A 80 -16.28 19.17 -1.61
CA LYS A 80 -15.93 17.92 -0.95
C LYS A 80 -15.97 16.76 -1.94
N THR A 81 -14.91 15.96 -1.95
CA THR A 81 -14.87 14.70 -2.68
C THR A 81 -15.56 13.58 -1.89
N ALA A 82 -15.82 12.44 -2.54
CA ALA A 82 -16.35 11.25 -1.86
C ALA A 82 -15.42 10.78 -0.73
N ASN A 83 -14.10 10.84 -0.93
CA ASN A 83 -13.12 10.43 0.08
C ASN A 83 -13.11 11.38 1.28
N ASP A 84 -13.35 12.68 1.09
CA ASP A 84 -13.46 13.65 2.19
C ASP A 84 -14.66 13.33 3.07
N MET A 85 -15.79 12.97 2.46
CA MET A 85 -17.00 12.58 3.19
C MET A 85 -16.78 11.30 3.98
N ILE A 86 -16.17 10.28 3.38
CA ILE A 86 -15.83 9.02 4.06
C ILE A 86 -14.86 9.27 5.21
N HIS A 87 -13.82 10.09 5.00
CA HIS A 87 -12.86 10.42 6.05
C HIS A 87 -13.54 11.17 7.21
N ALA A 88 -14.37 12.17 6.92
CA ALA A 88 -15.10 12.91 7.95
C ALA A 88 -16.00 11.99 8.78
N GLU A 89 -16.70 11.04 8.15
CA GLU A 89 -17.54 10.06 8.83
C GLU A 89 -16.70 9.09 9.69
N ASN A 90 -15.56 8.62 9.18
CA ASN A 90 -14.64 7.79 9.96
C ASN A 90 -14.13 8.52 11.20
N MET A 91 -13.74 9.79 11.06
CA MET A 91 -13.32 10.63 12.20
C MET A 91 -14.46 10.85 13.19
N ARG A 92 -15.70 11.09 12.70
CA ARG A 92 -16.89 11.25 13.54
C ARG A 92 -17.19 9.99 14.37
N LEU A 93 -16.98 8.82 13.79
CA LEU A 93 -17.14 7.51 14.45
C LEU A 93 -15.92 7.09 15.28
N GLY A 94 -14.86 7.91 15.36
CA GLY A 94 -13.64 7.59 16.10
C GLY A 94 -12.83 6.43 15.49
N ARG A 95 -13.01 6.16 14.20
CA ARG A 95 -12.26 5.13 13.47
C ARG A 95 -10.89 5.65 13.07
N ASP A 96 -9.90 4.80 13.25
CA ASP A 96 -8.57 4.96 12.67
C ASP A 96 -8.16 3.68 11.94
N LYS A 97 -6.99 3.72 11.28
CA LYS A 97 -6.47 2.62 10.48
C LYS A 97 -6.33 1.32 11.28
N TYR A 98 -5.78 1.37 12.49
CA TYR A 98 -5.48 0.18 13.29
C TYR A 98 -6.72 -0.33 14.03
N LYS A 99 -7.57 0.57 14.53
CA LYS A 99 -8.89 0.20 15.10
C LYS A 99 -9.76 -0.50 14.07
N THR A 100 -9.79 0.00 12.83
CA THR A 100 -10.56 -0.62 11.74
C THR A 100 -9.99 -1.98 11.36
N LEU A 101 -8.67 -2.09 11.23
CA LEU A 101 -8.01 -3.36 10.90
C LEU A 101 -8.30 -4.44 11.95
N ARG A 102 -8.21 -4.07 13.24
CA ARG A 102 -8.57 -4.94 14.35
C ARG A 102 -10.05 -5.35 14.28
N GLN A 103 -10.95 -4.43 13.92
CA GLN A 103 -12.40 -4.70 13.83
C GLN A 103 -12.75 -5.69 12.72
N ILE A 104 -12.28 -5.46 11.48
CA ILE A 104 -12.62 -6.31 10.32
C ILE A 104 -12.00 -7.71 10.37
N ARG A 105 -11.02 -7.92 11.27
CA ARG A 105 -10.39 -9.22 11.51
C ARG A 105 -10.91 -9.93 12.76
N GLN A 106 -12.00 -9.44 13.35
CA GLN A 106 -12.73 -10.16 14.40
C GLN A 106 -13.47 -11.37 13.80
N GLY A 107 -13.79 -12.34 14.66
CA GLY A 107 -14.40 -13.59 14.24
C GLY A 107 -13.40 -14.61 13.68
N ASN A 108 -13.89 -15.81 13.41
CA ASN A 108 -13.05 -16.86 12.82
C ASN A 108 -12.93 -16.68 11.29
N THR A 109 -12.05 -17.45 10.66
CA THR A 109 -11.84 -17.37 9.20
C THR A 109 -13.10 -17.67 8.41
N LYS A 110 -13.91 -18.65 8.83
CA LYS A 110 -15.15 -19.01 8.13
C LYS A 110 -16.14 -17.85 8.13
N GLN A 111 -16.37 -17.21 9.28
CA GLN A 111 -17.32 -16.09 9.40
C GLN A 111 -16.94 -14.92 8.48
N ARG A 112 -15.66 -14.56 8.41
CA ARG A 112 -15.17 -13.48 7.55
C ARG A 112 -15.31 -13.80 6.06
N ILE A 113 -15.16 -15.07 5.69
CA ILE A 113 -15.41 -15.55 4.32
C ILE A 113 -16.91 -15.52 4.02
N ASP A 114 -17.74 -16.04 4.93
CA ASP A 114 -19.20 -16.04 4.76
C ASP A 114 -19.75 -14.60 4.60
N GLU A 115 -19.23 -13.63 5.38
CA GLU A 115 -19.58 -12.20 5.24
C GLU A 115 -19.18 -11.67 3.87
N PHE A 116 -17.95 -11.94 3.42
CA PHE A 116 -17.45 -11.53 2.11
C PHE A 116 -18.31 -12.06 0.95
N GLU A 117 -18.71 -13.34 0.98
CA GLU A 117 -19.58 -13.95 -0.05
C GLU A 117 -21.01 -13.40 -0.03
N SER A 118 -21.40 -12.69 1.03
CA SER A 118 -22.74 -12.10 1.18
C SER A 118 -22.86 -10.63 0.76
N MET A 119 -21.73 -9.97 0.46
CA MET A 119 -21.66 -8.56 0.04
C MET A 119 -21.84 -8.39 -1.46
#